data_AF-A0A919CEL7-F1
#
_entry.id   AF-A0A919CEL7-F1
#
_cell.length_a   1.000
_cell.length_b   1.000
_cell.length_c   1.000
_cell.angle_alpha   90.00
_cell.angle_beta   90.00
_cell.angle_gamma   90.00
#
_symmetry.space_group_name_H-M   'P 1'
#
loop_
_entity.id
_entity.type
_entity.pdbx_description
1 polymer ?
#
loop_
_entity_poly.entity_id
_entity_poly.type
_entity_poly.pdbx_seq_one_letter_code
_entity_poly.pdbx_strand_id
1 'polypeptide(L)'
;MRSTVKRLPTVALMTALIGSVQVIGHTSTATAAEGIHFQQLLNGERLPDGDIVQATVLPGGAAPGQISIQLRLSGVTWWKGIQTGPIVLCQAQDNQQSSSAQVSVSDFNAHGLQLWKAKTFGVHTEMYNVVDATEKMSGGNAYIFIWTKD
;
A
#
# COMPACT_ATOMS: atom_id res chain seq x y z
N MET A 1 73.21 -19.95 -4.10
CA MET A 1 73.96 -18.93 -4.87
C MET A 1 73.64 -19.09 -6.35
N ARG A 2 72.81 -18.20 -6.91
CA ARG A 2 72.89 -17.63 -8.27
C ARG A 2 71.61 -16.80 -8.48
N SER A 3 71.82 -15.50 -8.39
CA SER A 3 70.88 -14.42 -8.66
C SER A 3 70.45 -14.44 -10.13
N THR A 4 69.18 -14.12 -10.40
CA THR A 4 68.77 -13.60 -11.71
C THR A 4 67.69 -12.55 -11.51
N VAL A 5 68.13 -11.30 -11.61
CA VAL A 5 67.32 -10.08 -11.63
C VAL A 5 66.57 -10.03 -12.97
N LYS A 6 65.25 -9.88 -12.93
CA LYS A 6 64.44 -9.48 -14.10
C LYS A 6 63.76 -8.14 -13.83
N ARG A 7 63.90 -7.27 -14.82
CA ARG A 7 63.60 -5.84 -14.85
C ARG A 7 62.09 -5.57 -14.83
N LEU A 8 61.68 -4.57 -14.06
CA LEU A 8 60.35 -3.97 -14.10
C LEU A 8 60.26 -2.96 -15.26
N PRO A 9 59.19 -2.94 -16.06
CA PRO A 9 58.88 -1.79 -16.91
C PRO A 9 58.17 -0.69 -16.10
N THR A 10 58.66 0.54 -16.30
CA THR A 10 58.07 1.79 -15.84
C THR A 10 57.04 2.28 -16.85
N VAL A 11 56.09 3.09 -16.35
CA VAL A 11 55.21 4.05 -17.06
C VAL A 11 53.86 3.50 -17.55
N ALA A 12 52.78 3.96 -16.91
CA ALA A 12 51.85 4.90 -17.52
C ALA A 12 50.87 5.45 -16.47
N LEU A 13 51.01 6.74 -16.18
CA LEU A 13 50.05 7.55 -15.45
C LEU A 13 48.83 7.71 -16.37
N MET A 14 47.71 7.04 -16.06
CA MET A 14 46.43 7.31 -16.70
C MET A 14 45.52 8.04 -15.72
N THR A 15 45.50 9.36 -15.88
CA THR A 15 44.48 10.25 -15.35
C THR A 15 43.16 9.93 -16.04
N ALA A 16 42.22 9.31 -15.34
CA ALA A 16 40.85 9.13 -15.82
C ALA A 16 39.88 9.85 -14.88
N LEU A 17 39.36 10.95 -15.42
CA LEU A 17 38.12 11.67 -15.12
C LEU A 17 37.32 11.17 -13.90
N ILE A 18 37.22 12.02 -12.88
CA ILE A 18 36.14 11.99 -11.90
C ILE A 18 34.85 12.31 -12.68
N GLY A 19 34.20 11.27 -13.17
CA GLY A 19 32.81 11.35 -13.57
C GLY A 19 32.00 11.60 -12.31
N SER A 20 31.41 12.78 -12.20
CA SER A 20 30.37 13.06 -11.22
C SER A 20 29.26 12.02 -11.40
N VAL A 21 29.20 11.03 -10.51
CA VAL A 21 28.01 10.21 -10.33
C VAL A 21 26.95 11.16 -9.81
N GLN A 22 26.13 11.69 -10.72
CA GLN A 22 24.85 12.22 -10.33
C GLN A 22 24.07 11.03 -9.80
N VAL A 23 24.01 10.92 -8.47
CA VAL A 23 22.95 10.17 -7.82
C VAL A 23 21.67 10.86 -8.29
N ILE A 24 21.02 10.29 -9.31
CA ILE A 24 19.64 10.61 -9.62
C ILE A 24 18.88 10.10 -8.40
N GLY A 25 18.78 10.96 -7.39
CA GLY A 25 17.77 10.84 -6.37
C GLY A 25 16.46 10.82 -7.13
N HIS A 26 15.93 9.63 -7.35
CA HIS A 26 14.51 9.49 -7.59
C HIS A 26 13.89 9.99 -6.30
N THR A 27 13.53 11.27 -6.28
CA THR A 27 12.47 11.74 -5.41
C THR A 27 11.28 10.87 -5.78
N SER A 28 11.12 9.77 -5.04
CA SER A 28 9.86 9.06 -4.95
C SER A 28 8.94 10.06 -4.28
N THR A 29 8.36 10.95 -5.08
CA THR A 29 7.21 11.72 -4.66
C THR A 29 6.18 10.67 -4.35
N ALA A 30 6.02 10.33 -3.07
CA ALA A 30 4.85 9.63 -2.60
C ALA A 30 3.69 10.51 -3.09
N THR A 31 3.04 10.07 -4.17
CA THR A 31 1.83 10.70 -4.64
C THR A 31 0.88 10.63 -3.44
N ALA A 32 0.42 11.79 -2.98
CA ALA A 32 -0.53 11.81 -1.87
C ALA A 32 -1.71 10.90 -2.23
N ALA A 33 -2.17 10.10 -1.27
CA ALA A 33 -3.30 9.21 -1.48
C ALA A 33 -4.49 10.00 -2.03
N GLU A 34 -5.13 9.48 -3.08
CA GLU A 34 -6.21 10.20 -3.73
C GLU A 34 -7.50 10.11 -2.90
N GLY A 35 -8.20 11.24 -2.78
CA GLY A 35 -9.47 11.29 -2.08
C GLY A 35 -10.57 10.61 -2.89
N ILE A 36 -11.21 9.58 -2.34
CA ILE A 36 -12.38 8.92 -2.93
C ILE A 36 -13.54 8.91 -1.95
N HIS A 37 -14.77 8.78 -2.45
CA HIS A 37 -15.96 8.66 -1.62
C HIS A 37 -16.37 7.21 -1.42
N PHE A 38 -16.90 6.89 -0.24
CA PHE A 38 -17.35 5.55 0.11
C PHE A 38 -18.45 5.05 -0.84
N GLN A 39 -19.28 5.96 -1.39
CA GLN A 39 -20.29 5.60 -2.38
C GLN A 39 -19.68 4.99 -3.65
N GLN A 40 -18.49 5.43 -4.07
CA GLN A 40 -17.79 4.86 -5.22
C GLN A 40 -17.44 3.40 -4.97
N LEU A 41 -17.07 3.07 -3.72
CA LEU A 41 -16.82 1.69 -3.31
C LEU A 41 -18.12 0.87 -3.27
N LEU A 42 -19.22 1.43 -2.77
CA LEU A 42 -20.52 0.74 -2.80
C LEU A 42 -20.99 0.42 -4.23
N ASN A 43 -20.73 1.32 -5.16
CA ASN A 43 -21.07 1.17 -6.57
C ASN A 43 -20.10 0.27 -7.34
N GLY A 44 -18.94 -0.08 -6.75
CA GLY A 44 -17.88 -0.81 -7.45
C GLY A 44 -17.32 -0.03 -8.64
N GLU A 45 -17.19 1.28 -8.50
CA GLU A 45 -16.68 2.16 -9.55
C GLU A 45 -15.18 1.93 -9.81
N ARG A 46 -14.75 2.32 -11.01
CA ARG A 46 -13.34 2.37 -11.34
C ARG A 46 -12.69 3.54 -10.62
N LEU A 47 -11.72 3.24 -9.77
CA LEU A 47 -10.95 4.21 -9.01
C LEU A 47 -9.83 4.83 -9.87
N PRO A 48 -9.23 5.95 -9.44
CA PRO A 48 -8.28 6.72 -10.24
C PRO A 48 -7.04 5.95 -10.74
N ASP A 49 -6.40 5.10 -9.92
CA ASP A 49 -5.29 4.21 -10.35
C ASP A 49 -5.75 3.07 -11.29
N GLY A 50 -7.05 2.96 -11.56
CA GLY A 50 -7.64 1.94 -12.43
C GLY A 50 -8.27 0.75 -11.69
N ASP A 51 -8.07 0.68 -10.37
CA ASP A 51 -8.61 -0.36 -9.50
C ASP A 51 -10.14 -0.42 -9.54
N ILE A 52 -10.68 -1.57 -9.14
CA ILE A 52 -12.07 -1.71 -8.72
C ILE A 52 -12.09 -2.34 -7.34
N VAL A 53 -12.67 -1.62 -6.39
CA VAL A 53 -12.90 -2.08 -5.01
C VAL A 53 -14.37 -1.92 -4.70
N GLN A 54 -15.04 -3.03 -4.41
CA GLN A 54 -16.45 -3.04 -4.07
C GLN A 54 -16.63 -3.18 -2.55
N ALA A 55 -17.44 -2.32 -1.95
CA ALA A 55 -17.83 -2.40 -0.55
C ALA A 55 -19.24 -2.98 -0.40
N THR A 56 -19.46 -3.77 0.64
CA THR A 56 -20.77 -4.25 1.08
C THR A 56 -20.91 -4.00 2.58
N VAL A 57 -22.07 -3.49 2.99
CA VAL A 57 -22.40 -3.25 4.40
C VAL A 57 -23.31 -4.35 4.91
N LEU A 58 -22.96 -4.92 6.06
CA LEU A 58 -23.77 -5.87 6.79
C LEU A 58 -24.17 -5.24 8.14
N PRO A 59 -25.39 -4.70 8.26
CA PRO A 59 -25.88 -4.14 9.51
C PRO A 59 -25.92 -5.18 10.62
N GLY A 60 -25.49 -4.83 11.83
CA GLY A 60 -25.43 -5.75 12.97
C GLY A 60 -24.28 -6.78 12.90
N GLY A 61 -23.34 -6.60 11.95
CA GLY A 61 -22.18 -7.48 11.78
C GLY A 61 -21.05 -7.27 12.80
N ALA A 62 -21.19 -6.33 13.74
CA ALA A 62 -20.22 -6.07 14.80
C ALA A 62 -20.91 -5.65 16.11
N ALA A 63 -20.14 -5.56 17.20
CA ALA A 63 -20.63 -4.96 18.44
C ALA A 63 -20.82 -3.43 18.26
N PRO A 64 -21.75 -2.76 18.97
CA PRO A 64 -22.06 -1.34 18.74
C PRO A 64 -20.87 -0.37 18.81
N GLY A 65 -19.86 -0.65 19.64
CA GLY A 65 -18.65 0.18 19.76
C GLY A 65 -17.51 -0.22 18.82
N GLN A 66 -17.76 -1.15 17.89
CA GLN A 66 -16.77 -1.72 16.99
C GLN A 66 -17.26 -1.65 15.55
N ILE A 67 -16.30 -1.58 14.63
CA ILE A 67 -16.52 -1.73 13.19
C ILE A 67 -15.76 -2.99 12.78
N SER A 68 -16.44 -3.93 12.13
CA SER A 68 -15.78 -5.10 11.54
C SER A 68 -15.42 -4.79 10.10
N ILE A 69 -14.16 -5.01 9.72
CA ILE A 69 -13.67 -4.78 8.35
C ILE A 69 -13.13 -6.10 7.82
N GLN A 70 -13.52 -6.44 6.60
CA GLN A 70 -12.99 -7.57 5.87
C GLN A 70 -12.47 -7.11 4.51
N LEU A 71 -11.28 -7.57 4.14
CA LEU A 71 -10.71 -7.46 2.81
C LEU A 71 -10.74 -8.82 2.13
N ARG A 72 -11.14 -8.86 0.85
CA ARG A 72 -11.06 -10.02 -0.03
C ARG A 72 -10.44 -9.62 -1.36
N LEU A 73 -9.68 -10.53 -1.95
CA LEU A 73 -9.09 -10.38 -3.28
C LEU A 73 -9.79 -11.30 -4.27
N SER A 74 -9.99 -10.80 -5.49
CA SER A 74 -10.50 -11.60 -6.61
C SER A 74 -9.75 -11.23 -7.88
N GLY A 75 -8.83 -12.09 -8.33
CA GLY A 75 -8.13 -11.90 -9.60
C GLY A 75 -7.14 -10.73 -9.65
N VAL A 76 -6.61 -10.29 -8.51
CA VAL A 76 -5.58 -9.23 -8.41
C VAL A 76 -4.25 -9.79 -7.94
N THR A 77 -3.15 -9.10 -8.27
CA THR A 77 -1.78 -9.61 -8.09
C THR A 77 -0.97 -8.84 -7.04
N TRP A 78 -1.23 -7.55 -6.85
CA TRP A 78 -0.50 -6.78 -5.83
C TRP A 78 -1.04 -7.02 -4.43
N TRP A 79 -0.16 -6.92 -3.43
CA TRP A 79 -0.56 -6.87 -2.02
C TRP A 79 -1.53 -5.72 -1.83
N LYS A 80 -2.63 -5.99 -1.13
CA LYS A 80 -3.62 -4.99 -0.77
C LYS A 80 -3.72 -4.91 0.74
N GLY A 81 -4.05 -3.73 1.23
CA GLY A 81 -4.50 -3.61 2.60
C GLY A 81 -5.40 -2.43 2.85
N ILE A 82 -5.96 -2.48 4.05
CA ILE A 82 -6.85 -1.49 4.60
C ILE A 82 -6.28 -1.11 5.96
N GLN A 83 -6.21 0.19 6.23
CA GLN A 83 -5.72 0.73 7.48
C GLN A 83 -6.58 1.91 7.95
N THR A 84 -6.38 2.28 9.22
CA THR A 84 -6.89 3.51 9.80
C THR A 84 -5.74 4.20 10.51
N GLY A 85 -5.24 5.28 9.92
CA GLY A 85 -4.04 5.96 10.40
C GLY A 85 -2.85 5.00 10.49
N PRO A 86 -2.19 4.86 11.66
CA PRO A 86 -1.04 3.95 11.81
C PRO A 86 -1.42 2.47 11.97
N ILE A 87 -2.71 2.12 12.00
CA ILE A 87 -3.18 0.77 12.32
C ILE A 87 -3.53 0.02 11.04
N VAL A 88 -2.73 -0.99 10.67
CA VAL A 88 -3.08 -1.92 9.59
C VAL A 88 -4.18 -2.87 10.09
N LEU A 89 -5.35 -2.80 9.46
CA LEU A 89 -6.51 -3.62 9.83
C LEU A 89 -6.53 -4.93 9.06
N CYS A 90 -6.29 -4.86 7.75
CA CYS A 90 -6.34 -6.03 6.88
C CYS A 90 -5.22 -5.95 5.85
N GLN A 91 -4.67 -7.11 5.52
CA GLN A 91 -3.78 -7.29 4.39
C GLN A 91 -4.06 -8.62 3.72
N ALA A 92 -3.97 -8.66 2.40
CA ALA A 92 -4.22 -9.85 1.62
C ALA A 92 -3.29 -9.87 0.39
N GLN A 93 -2.86 -11.07 0.02
CA GLN A 93 -2.06 -11.35 -1.18
C GLN A 93 -2.05 -12.87 -1.44
N ASP A 94 -1.95 -13.28 -2.71
CA ASP A 94 -1.69 -14.66 -3.15
C ASP A 94 -2.51 -15.71 -2.39
N ASN A 95 -1.85 -16.43 -1.47
CA ASN A 95 -2.40 -17.56 -0.72
C ASN A 95 -3.29 -17.10 0.45
N GLN A 96 -3.20 -15.83 0.85
CA GLN A 96 -4.07 -15.16 1.80
C GLN A 96 -4.99 -14.20 1.03
N GLN A 97 -6.01 -14.75 0.38
CA GLN A 97 -6.97 -13.96 -0.41
C GLN A 97 -7.98 -13.20 0.43
N SER A 98 -7.96 -13.36 1.76
CA SER A 98 -8.82 -12.57 2.64
C SER A 98 -8.21 -12.35 4.03
N SER A 99 -8.62 -11.26 4.66
CA SER A 99 -8.28 -10.92 6.04
C SER A 99 -9.43 -10.13 6.65
N SER A 100 -9.58 -10.18 7.98
CA SER A 100 -10.57 -9.37 8.70
C SER A 100 -10.01 -8.89 10.03
N ALA A 101 -10.46 -7.72 10.46
CA ALA A 101 -10.17 -7.18 11.79
C ALA A 101 -11.36 -6.39 12.33
N GLN A 102 -11.32 -6.09 13.62
CA GLN A 102 -12.22 -5.15 14.26
C GLN A 102 -11.44 -3.93 14.72
N VAL A 103 -12.07 -2.78 14.67
CA VAL A 103 -11.52 -1.53 15.19
C VAL A 103 -12.58 -0.79 16.00
N SER A 104 -12.14 -0.12 17.06
CA SER A 104 -13.05 0.73 17.83
C SER A 104 -13.56 1.88 16.96
N VAL A 105 -14.82 2.28 17.20
CA VAL A 105 -15.40 3.45 16.51
C VAL A 105 -14.57 4.72 16.79
N SER A 106 -13.98 4.85 17.98
CA SER A 106 -13.14 6.00 18.33
C SER A 106 -11.85 6.07 17.51
N ASP A 107 -11.13 4.95 17.38
CA ASP A 107 -9.88 4.93 16.61
C ASP A 107 -10.17 5.16 15.12
N PHE A 108 -11.24 4.54 14.63
CA PHE A 108 -11.69 4.72 13.26
C PHE A 108 -12.07 6.18 12.97
N ASN A 109 -12.84 6.83 13.85
CA ASN A 109 -13.24 8.23 13.67
C ASN A 109 -12.08 9.21 13.78
N ALA A 110 -11.01 8.86 14.51
CA ALA A 110 -9.82 9.70 14.63
C ALA A 110 -8.96 9.72 13.37
N HIS A 111 -9.04 8.66 12.55
CA HIS A 111 -8.08 8.45 11.46
C HIS A 111 -8.68 8.13 10.09
N GLY A 112 -9.97 7.80 10.02
CA GLY A 112 -10.67 7.47 8.77
C GLY A 112 -10.28 6.09 8.22
N LEU A 113 -10.34 5.97 6.89
CA LEU A 113 -10.08 4.71 6.19
C LEU A 113 -9.15 4.97 5.00
N GLN A 114 -8.04 4.24 4.96
CA GLN A 114 -7.10 4.29 3.84
C GLN A 114 -6.94 2.90 3.23
N LEU A 115 -6.82 2.87 1.90
CA LEU A 115 -6.55 1.67 1.12
C LEU A 115 -5.17 1.82 0.50
N TRP A 116 -4.35 0.77 0.63
CA TRP A 116 -2.99 0.77 0.12
C TRP A 116 -2.71 -0.44 -0.74
N LYS A 117 -1.72 -0.29 -1.62
CA LYS A 117 -1.16 -1.35 -2.45
C LYS A 117 0.35 -1.41 -2.23
N ALA A 118 0.92 -2.60 -2.12
CA ALA A 118 2.38 -2.76 -2.20
C ALA A 118 2.76 -3.21 -3.61
N LYS A 119 3.51 -2.36 -4.32
CA LYS A 119 4.04 -2.65 -5.66
C LYS A 119 5.46 -3.23 -5.54
N THR A 120 6.21 -3.30 -6.65
CA THR A 120 7.56 -3.90 -6.73
C THR A 120 8.46 -3.48 -5.56
N PHE A 121 9.16 -4.46 -4.98
CA PHE A 121 10.00 -4.33 -3.77
C PHE A 121 9.25 -4.10 -2.45
N GLY A 122 7.93 -4.34 -2.41
CA GLY A 122 7.15 -4.34 -1.16
C GLY A 122 6.90 -2.96 -0.57
N VAL A 123 7.06 -1.90 -1.36
CA VAL A 123 6.79 -0.54 -0.91
C VAL A 123 5.28 -0.35 -0.81
N HIS A 124 4.77 -0.30 0.41
CA HIS A 124 3.38 0.02 0.72
C HIS A 124 3.10 1.47 0.35
N THR A 125 2.26 1.67 -0.66
CA THR A 125 1.84 2.97 -1.13
C THR A 125 0.37 3.15 -0.78
N GLU A 126 0.06 4.17 0.01
CA GLU A 126 -1.32 4.59 0.22
C GLU A 126 -1.88 5.10 -1.11
N MET A 127 -2.92 4.43 -1.61
CA MET A 127 -3.51 4.75 -2.91
C MET A 127 -4.70 5.66 -2.73
N TYR A 128 -5.54 5.37 -1.73
CA TYR A 128 -6.82 6.01 -1.54
C TYR A 128 -7.06 6.38 -0.10
N ASN A 129 -7.54 7.60 0.11
CA ASN A 129 -8.13 8.04 1.36
C ASN A 129 -9.64 8.17 1.16
N VAL A 130 -10.44 7.42 1.92
CA VAL A 130 -11.90 7.46 1.79
C VAL A 130 -12.43 8.63 2.63
N VAL A 131 -12.68 9.76 1.97
CA VAL A 131 -12.80 11.07 2.64
C VAL A 131 -14.04 11.20 3.52
N ASP A 132 -15.09 10.44 3.24
CA ASP A 132 -16.36 10.43 3.97
C ASP A 132 -16.58 9.13 4.77
N ALA A 133 -15.52 8.33 4.99
CA ALA A 133 -15.64 7.04 5.65
C ALA A 133 -16.20 7.16 7.07
N THR A 134 -15.79 8.16 7.85
CA THR A 134 -16.27 8.39 9.22
C THR A 134 -17.74 8.83 9.29
N GLU A 135 -18.29 9.32 8.19
CA GLU A 135 -19.71 9.69 8.07
C GLU A 135 -20.56 8.51 7.60
N LYS A 136 -20.00 7.64 6.77
CA LYS A 136 -20.72 6.53 6.12
C LYS A 136 -20.56 5.19 6.84
N MET A 137 -19.49 5.02 7.61
CA MET A 137 -19.21 3.81 8.37
C MET A 137 -19.50 4.03 9.85
N SER A 138 -20.33 3.17 10.43
CA SER A 138 -20.80 3.30 11.81
C SER A 138 -20.60 2.00 12.58
N GLY A 139 -20.45 2.15 13.90
CA GLY A 139 -20.32 1.04 14.83
C GLY A 139 -21.52 0.10 14.79
N GLY A 140 -21.26 -1.18 15.11
CA GLY A 140 -22.26 -2.24 15.03
C GLY A 140 -22.37 -2.92 13.66
N ASN A 141 -21.66 -2.43 12.64
CA ASN A 141 -21.73 -2.96 11.30
C ASN A 141 -20.44 -3.69 10.88
N ALA A 142 -20.57 -4.60 9.92
CA ALA A 142 -19.44 -5.15 9.19
C ALA A 142 -19.37 -4.59 7.76
N TYR A 143 -18.16 -4.31 7.30
CA TYR A 143 -17.87 -3.76 5.98
C TYR A 143 -16.92 -4.70 5.25
N ILE A 144 -17.41 -5.27 4.16
CA ILE A 144 -16.65 -6.20 3.33
C ILE A 144 -16.20 -5.46 2.08
N PHE A 145 -14.89 -5.40 1.88
CA PHE A 145 -14.25 -4.83 0.70
C PHE A 145 -13.71 -5.95 -0.18
N ILE A 146 -14.06 -5.94 -1.45
CA ILE A 146 -13.61 -6.91 -2.44
C ILE A 146 -12.83 -6.16 -3.52
N TRP A 147 -11.53 -6.41 -3.59
CA TRP A 147 -10.64 -5.85 -4.60
C TRP A 147 -10.61 -6.78 -5.82
N THR A 148 -11.18 -6.34 -6.94
CA THR A 148 -11.42 -7.20 -8.12
C THR A 148 -10.56 -6.84 -9.33
N LYS A 149 -9.88 -5.68 -9.30
CA LYS A 149 -9.01 -5.22 -10.38
C LYS A 149 -7.88 -4.35 -9.86
N ASP A 150 -6.70 -4.51 -10.47
CA ASP A 150 -5.49 -3.70 -10.28
C ASP A 150 -5.48 -2.39 -11.08
#